data_AF-A0A3M2CB82-F1
#
_entry.id   AF-A0A3M2CB82-F1
#
_cell.length_a   1.000
_cell.length_b   1.000
_cell.length_c   1.000
_cell.angle_alpha   90.00
_cell.angle_beta   90.00
_cell.angle_gamma   90.00
#
_symmetry.space_group_name_H-M   'P 1'
#
loop_
_entity.id
_entity.type
_entity.pdbx_description
1 polymer ?
#
loop_
_entity_poly.entity_id
_entity_poly.type
_entity_poly.pdbx_seq_one_letter_code
_entity_poly.pdbx_strand_id
1 'polypeptide(L)'
;MTADQPPWKRALNLLHHLEDALIALLLLGMLGLAITQIIMRELLHSGLPWIDPLLRIAVLWLGLLGALLATRLDRHIEINLISHWV
;
A
#
# COMPACT_ATOMS: atom_id res chain seq x y z
N MET A 1 -6.16 19.74 -31.88
CA MET A 1 -6.57 18.31 -31.90
C MET A 1 -6.41 17.74 -30.49
N THR A 2 -7.28 18.16 -29.57
CA THR A 2 -7.34 17.67 -28.18
C THR A 2 -8.48 16.67 -28.13
N ALA A 3 -8.16 15.38 -28.11
CA ALA A 3 -9.19 14.36 -27.93
C ALA A 3 -9.80 14.52 -26.53
N ASP A 4 -11.10 14.77 -26.50
CA ASP A 4 -11.93 14.86 -25.31
C ASP A 4 -11.96 13.50 -24.59
N GLN A 5 -10.94 13.23 -23.77
CA GLN A 5 -10.90 12.08 -22.89
C GLN A 5 -12.02 12.24 -21.86
N PRO A 6 -12.95 11.28 -21.74
CA PRO A 6 -14.14 11.44 -20.91
C PRO A 6 -13.77 11.60 -19.42
N PRO A 7 -14.55 12.38 -18.64
CA PRO A 7 -14.18 12.80 -17.27
C PRO A 7 -13.98 11.63 -16.30
N TRP A 8 -14.63 10.48 -16.57
CA TRP A 8 -14.48 9.27 -15.77
C TRP A 8 -13.05 8.70 -15.80
N LYS A 9 -12.27 8.90 -16.88
CA LYS A 9 -10.88 8.41 -16.96
C LYS A 9 -9.99 9.10 -15.94
N ARG A 10 -10.18 10.42 -15.77
CA ARG A 10 -9.44 11.22 -14.79
C ARG A 10 -9.81 10.80 -13.37
N ALA A 11 -11.10 10.57 -13.11
CA ALA A 11 -11.56 10.07 -11.82
C ALA A 11 -10.98 8.69 -11.48
N LEU A 12 -10.91 7.77 -12.45
CA LEU A 12 -10.29 6.45 -12.27
C LEU A 12 -8.80 6.56 -11.96
N ASN A 13 -8.03 7.32 -12.74
CA ASN A 13 -6.60 7.52 -12.49
C ASN A 13 -6.34 8.14 -11.10
N LEU A 14 -7.18 9.08 -10.69
CA LEU A 14 -7.05 9.71 -9.37
C LEU A 14 -7.35 8.71 -8.25
N LEU A 15 -8.34 7.84 -8.45
CA LEU A 15 -8.66 6.76 -7.53
C LEU A 15 -7.52 5.74 -7.42
N HIS A 16 -6.88 5.36 -8.53
CA HIS A 16 -5.71 4.48 -8.53
C HIS A 16 -4.54 5.06 -7.74
N HIS A 17 -4.21 6.33 -7.98
CA HIS A 17 -3.15 6.98 -7.20
C HIS A 17 -3.48 7.09 -5.71
N LEU A 18 -4.75 7.27 -5.36
CA LEU A 18 -5.20 7.34 -3.97
C LEU A 18 -5.13 5.96 -3.30
N GLU A 19 -5.48 4.89 -4.01
CA GLU A 19 -5.35 3.49 -3.56
C GLU A 19 -3.88 3.15 -3.26
N ASP A 20 -2.97 3.43 -4.20
CA ASP A 20 -1.54 3.21 -4.01
C ASP A 20 -0.97 4.04 -2.86
N ALA A 21 -1.37 5.32 -2.77
CA ALA A 21 -0.95 6.20 -1.67
C ALA A 21 -1.47 5.72 -0.31
N LEU A 22 -2.69 5.19 -0.23
CA LEU A 22 -3.27 4.65 1.00
C LEU A 22 -2.49 3.43 1.50
N ILE A 23 -2.12 2.51 0.61
CA ILE A 23 -1.30 1.34 0.93
C ILE A 23 0.08 1.77 1.43
N ALA A 24 0.74 2.70 0.73
CA ALA A 24 2.04 3.22 1.12
C ALA A 24 1.99 3.94 2.48
N LEU A 25 0.96 4.75 2.71
CA LEU A 25 0.73 5.46 3.97
C LEU A 25 0.51 4.47 5.13
N LEU A 26 -0.31 3.44 4.93
CA LEU A 26 -0.55 2.40 5.93
C LEU A 26 0.75 1.68 6.30
N LEU A 27 1.54 1.28 5.31
CA LEU A 27 2.85 0.64 5.53
C LEU A 27 3.80 1.53 6.32
N LEU A 28 3.97 2.78 5.90
CA LEU A 28 4.86 3.74 6.58
C LEU A 28 4.36 4.06 7.99
N GLY A 29 3.05 4.19 8.17
CA GLY A 29 2.41 4.40 9.47
C GLY A 29 2.66 3.23 10.41
N MET A 30 2.50 1.99 9.93
CA MET A 30 2.80 0.78 10.71
C MET A 30 4.27 0.69 11.10
N LEU A 31 5.18 1.02 10.19
CA LEU A 31 6.62 1.06 10.47
C LEU A 31 6.93 2.10 11.56
N GLY A 32 6.40 3.31 11.44
CA GLY A 32 6.60 4.38 12.44
C GLY A 32 6.02 4.03 13.80
N LEU A 33 4.82 3.42 13.83
CA LEU A 33 4.21 2.93 15.06
C LEU A 33 5.05 1.83 15.72
N ALA A 34 5.53 0.86 14.94
CA ALA A 34 6.37 -0.22 15.46
C ALA A 34 7.68 0.31 16.07
N ILE A 35 8.35 1.25 15.38
CA ILE A 35 9.57 1.90 15.90
C ILE A 35 9.27 2.66 17.19
N THR A 36 8.18 3.43 17.22
CA THR A 36 7.75 4.17 18.42
C THR A 36 7.50 3.22 19.58
N GLN A 37 6.89 2.07 19.30
CA GLN A 37 6.58 1.04 20.30
C GLN A 37 7.85 0.44 20.91
N ILE A 38 8.88 0.15 20.10
CA ILE A 38 10.19 -0.32 20.56
C ILE A 38 10.85 0.72 21.46
N ILE A 39 10.91 1.98 21.01
CA ILE A 39 11.49 3.09 21.79
C ILE A 39 10.78 3.25 23.13
N MET A 40 9.45 3.27 23.14
CA MET A 40 8.69 3.51 24.37
C MET A 40 8.80 2.35 25.35
N ARG A 41 8.88 1.11 24.84
CA ARG A 41 9.05 -0.09 25.65
C ARG A 41 10.43 -0.18 26.29
N GLU A 42 11.51 0.12 25.56
CA GLU A 42 12.88 0.07 26.09
C GLU A 42 13.25 1.32 26.92
N LEU A 43 12.89 2.54 26.48
CA LEU A 43 13.32 3.78 27.16
C LEU A 43 12.34 4.25 28.22
N LEU A 44 11.04 4.18 27.96
CA LEU A 44 10.02 4.70 28.87
C LEU A 44 9.44 3.59 29.78
N HIS A 45 9.87 2.33 29.63
CA HIS A 45 9.35 1.14 30.33
C HIS A 45 7.81 1.07 30.32
N SER A 46 7.21 1.70 29.31
CA SER A 46 5.80 2.05 29.22
C SER A 46 5.34 1.75 27.81
N GLY A 47 4.24 1.01 27.67
CA GLY A 47 3.66 0.64 26.38
C GLY A 47 2.23 1.10 26.27
N LEU A 48 1.83 1.65 25.13
CA LEU A 48 0.43 1.89 24.79
C LEU A 48 -0.22 0.54 24.42
N PRO A 49 -1.15 0.01 25.23
CA PRO A 49 -1.74 -1.31 24.99
C PRO A 49 -2.63 -1.37 23.74
N TRP A 50 -3.02 -0.20 23.20
CA TRP A 50 -3.86 -0.08 22.01
C TRP A 50 -3.08 -0.15 20.70
N ILE A 51 -1.74 0.02 20.74
CA ILE A 51 -0.92 -0.01 19.51
C ILE A 51 -0.91 -1.43 18.92
N ASP A 52 -0.79 -2.47 19.74
CA ASP A 52 -0.76 -3.86 19.28
C ASP A 52 -2.05 -4.27 18.52
N PRO A 53 -3.27 -4.04 19.04
CA PRO A 53 -4.50 -4.26 18.29
C PRO A 53 -4.62 -3.40 17.04
N LEU A 54 -4.23 -2.12 17.11
CA LEU A 54 -4.31 -1.20 15.98
C LEU A 54 -3.41 -1.65 14.82
N LEU A 55 -2.19 -2.06 15.12
CA LEU A 55 -1.25 -2.60 14.14
C LEU A 55 -1.83 -3.85 13.47
N ARG A 56 -2.44 -4.76 14.22
CA ARG A 56 -3.08 -5.96 13.65
C ARG A 56 -4.20 -5.61 12.68
N ILE A 57 -5.09 -4.68 13.05
CA ILE A 57 -6.17 -4.23 12.16
C ILE A 57 -5.58 -3.56 10.91
N ALA A 58 -4.52 -2.76 11.05
CA ALA A 58 -3.82 -2.16 9.93
C ALA A 58 -3.18 -3.19 8.99
N VAL A 59 -2.56 -4.27 9.51
CA VAL A 59 -2.07 -5.40 8.68
C VAL A 59 -3.20 -6.00 7.85
N LEU A 60 -4.38 -6.21 8.47
CA LEU A 60 -5.53 -6.80 7.77
C LEU A 60 -6.00 -5.91 6.63
N TRP A 61 -6.13 -4.61 6.87
CA TRP A 61 -6.47 -3.64 5.83
C TRP A 61 -5.41 -3.60 4.73
N LEU A 62 -4.13 -3.62 5.09
CA LEU A 62 -3.03 -3.64 4.15
C LEU A 62 -3.05 -4.91 3.28
N GLY A 63 -3.32 -6.07 3.87
CA GLY A 63 -3.44 -7.33 3.14
C GLY A 63 -4.63 -7.33 2.18
N LEU A 64 -5.78 -6.80 2.62
CA LEU A 64 -6.97 -6.67 1.78
C LEU A 64 -6.71 -5.72 0.59
N LEU A 65 -6.19 -4.53 0.86
CA LEU A 65 -5.87 -3.53 -0.18
C LEU A 65 -4.73 -4.02 -1.09
N GLY A 66 -3.71 -4.67 -0.54
CA GLY A 66 -2.62 -5.26 -1.31
C GLY A 66 -3.09 -6.39 -2.23
N ALA A 67 -4.00 -7.24 -1.77
CA ALA A 67 -4.62 -8.28 -2.60
C ALA A 67 -5.50 -7.67 -3.70
N LEU A 68 -6.28 -6.63 -3.39
CA LEU A 68 -7.06 -5.89 -4.38
C LEU A 68 -6.14 -5.30 -5.46
N LEU A 69 -5.08 -4.61 -5.04
CA LEU A 69 -4.09 -4.04 -5.95
C LEU A 69 -3.46 -5.13 -6.80
N ALA A 70 -3.02 -6.26 -6.22
CA ALA A 70 -2.44 -7.39 -6.95
C ALA A 70 -3.40 -7.99 -8.00
N THR A 71 -4.70 -8.02 -7.71
CA THR A 71 -5.72 -8.49 -8.66
C THR A 71 -5.92 -7.51 -9.83
N ARG A 72 -5.77 -6.21 -9.59
CA ARG A 72 -5.81 -5.17 -10.65
C ARG A 72 -4.49 -5.08 -11.41
N LEU A 73 -3.38 -5.35 -10.73
CA LEU A 73 -2.05 -5.53 -11.27
C LEU A 73 -1.90 -6.91 -11.93
N ASP A 74 -2.93 -7.37 -12.66
CA ASP A 74 -2.87 -8.43 -13.68
C ASP A 74 -1.95 -8.02 -14.84
N ARG A 75 -0.81 -7.40 -14.52
CA ARG A 75 0.46 -7.61 -15.18
C ARG A 75 0.61 -9.12 -15.22
N HIS A 76 0.21 -9.67 -16.36
CA HIS A 76 1.16 -10.34 -17.22
C HIS A 76 2.56 -9.89 -16.80
N ILE A 77 3.21 -10.67 -15.93
CA ILE A 77 4.65 -10.70 -15.93
C ILE A 77 4.93 -11.35 -17.30
N GLU A 78 4.81 -10.57 -18.38
CA GLU A 78 5.57 -10.83 -19.58
C GLU A 78 7.01 -10.69 -19.10
N ILE A 79 7.49 -11.78 -18.54
CA ILE A 79 8.89 -12.10 -18.53
C ILE A 79 9.22 -12.13 -20.02
N ASN A 80 9.61 -10.98 -20.56
CA ASN A 80 10.11 -10.82 -21.91
C ASN A 80 11.51 -11.47 -21.98
N LEU A 81 11.61 -12.75 -21.59
CA LEU A 81 12.78 -13.62 -21.74
C LEU A 81 12.97 -14.06 -23.20
N ILE A 82 12.05 -13.72 -24.10
CA ILE A 82 12.05 -14.23 -25.50
C ILE A 82 12.73 -13.24 -26.48
N SER A 83 13.21 -12.07 -26.05
CA SER A 83 13.79 -11.09 -26.99
C SER A 83 15.31 -11.19 -27.24
N HIS A 84 16.04 -12.13 -26.61
CA HIS A 84 17.51 -12.18 -26.75
C HIS A 84 18.10 -13.55 -27.14
N TRP A 85 17.33 -14.42 -27.81
CA TRP A 85 17.87 -15.65 -28.43
C TRP A 85 17.52 -15.70 -29.92
N VAL A 86 17.93 -14.66 -30.64
CA VAL A 86 18.18 -14.66 -32.09
C VAL A 86 19.58 -14.10 -32.31
#